data_AF-A0A377D4F3-F1
#
_entry.id   AF-A0A377D4F3-F1
#
_cell.length_a   1.000
_cell.length_b   1.000
_cell.length_c   1.000
_cell.angle_alpha   90.00
_cell.angle_beta   90.00
_cell.angle_gamma   90.00
#
_symmetry.space_group_name_H-M   'P 1'
#
loop_
_entity.id
_entity.type
_entity.pdbx_description
1 polymer ?
#
loop_
_entity_poly.entity_id
_entity_poly.type
_entity_poly.pdbx_seq_one_letter_code
_entity_poly.pdbx_strand_id
1 'polypeptide(L)' 'MSVFATVGSGPGGNGQNVARMFIRLKDWSERDSKTGTSFAIIERATKAFNKIKEARVYRQQPASN' A
#
# COMPACT_ATOMS: atom_id res chain seq x y z
N MET A 1 -14.45 0.16 -0.13
CA MET A 1 -13.00 0.36 0.13
C MET A 1 -12.72 -0.10 1.54
N SER A 2 -11.65 -0.86 1.78
CA SER A 2 -11.29 -1.33 3.13
C SER A 2 -9.78 -1.42 3.27
N VAL A 3 -9.29 -1.25 4.50
CA VAL A 3 -7.87 -1.38 4.87
C VAL A 3 -7.77 -2.38 6.01
N PHE A 4 -6.89 -3.36 5.87
CA PHE A 4 -6.55 -4.30 6.92
C PHE A 4 -5.05 -4.20 7.19
N ALA A 5 -4.64 -4.10 8.46
CA ALA A 5 -3.25 -3.94 8.84
C ALA A 5 -2.84 -4.96 9.89
N THR A 6 -1.61 -5.46 9.78
CA THR A 6 -0.99 -6.34 10.77
C THR A 6 0.29 -5.69 11.26
N VAL A 7 0.43 -5.57 12.58
CA VAL A 7 1.62 -5.05 13.26
C VAL A 7 2.40 -6.23 13.82
N GLY A 8 3.72 -6.18 13.76
CA GLY A 8 4.58 -7.24 14.29
C GLY A 8 4.98 -8.31 13.27
N SER A 9 4.44 -8.27 12.04
CA SER A 9 4.70 -9.29 11.00
C SER A 9 4.92 -8.67 9.61
N GLY A 10 6.00 -9.05 8.92
CA GLY A 10 6.30 -8.59 7.57
C GLY A 10 6.99 -9.64 6.68
N PRO A 11 7.26 -9.32 5.41
CA PRO A 11 7.82 -10.28 4.45
C PRO A 11 9.21 -10.80 4.83
N GLY A 12 9.95 -10.06 5.64
CA GLY A 12 11.30 -10.41 6.12
C GLY A 12 11.35 -10.95 7.55
N GLY A 13 10.21 -11.29 8.17
CA GLY A 13 10.14 -11.80 9.54
C GLY A 13 9.19 -11.01 10.45
N ASN A 14 9.07 -11.47 11.71
CA ASN A 14 8.25 -10.84 12.74
C ASN A 14 9.13 -9.94 13.63
N GLY A 15 8.66 -8.73 13.93
CA GLY A 15 9.38 -7.75 14.73
C GLY A 15 8.49 -6.57 15.08
N GLN A 16 8.63 -6.02 16.29
CA GLN A 16 7.77 -4.94 16.81
C GLN A 16 7.84 -3.65 15.96
N ASN A 17 8.92 -3.48 15.19
CA ASN A 17 9.15 -2.36 14.29
C ASN A 17 8.64 -2.59 12.85
N VAL A 18 7.85 -3.63 12.60
CA VAL A 18 7.36 -4.00 11.27
C VAL A 18 5.84 -3.95 11.22
N ALA A 19 5.28 -3.38 10.16
CA ALA A 19 3.84 -3.41 9.88
C ALA A 19 3.59 -3.67 8.39
N ARG A 20 2.47 -4.35 8.10
CA ARG A 20 1.98 -4.60 6.74
C ARG A 20 0.53 -4.14 6.62
N MET A 21 0.20 -3.50 5.51
CA MET A 21 -1.17 -3.07 5.20
C MET A 21 -1.64 -3.66 3.88
N PHE A 22 -2.86 -4.20 3.87
CA PHE A 22 -3.57 -4.69 2.71
C PHE A 22 -4.72 -3.73 2.42
N ILE A 23 -4.68 -3.11 1.23
CA ILE A 23 -5.66 -2.11 0.81
C ILE A 23 -6.52 -2.73 -0.28
N ARG A 24 -7.83 -2.87 -0.01
CA ARG A 24 -8.81 -3.25 -1.02
C ARG A 24 -9.42 -1.99 -1.63
N LEU A 25 -9.05 -1.76 -2.88
CA LEU A 25 -9.59 -0.67 -3.69
C LEU A 25 -11.06 -0.93 -4.09
N LYS A 26 -11.79 0.13 -4.48
CA LYS A 26 -13.19 0.05 -4.97
C LYS A 26 -13.28 -0.78 -6.26
N ASP A 27 -14.46 -1.09 -6.79
CA ASP A 27 -14.53 -1.71 -8.12
C ASP A 27 -13.86 -0.82 -9.18
N TRP A 28 -13.34 -1.40 -10.27
CA TRP A 28 -12.70 -0.63 -11.34
C TRP A 28 -13.65 0.38 -12.00
N SER A 29 -14.93 0.02 -12.14
CA SER A 29 -15.97 0.90 -12.70
C SER A 29 -16.25 2.14 -11.84
N GLU A 30 -15.96 2.07 -10.54
CA GLU A 30 -16.13 3.16 -9.58
C GLU A 30 -14.86 4.03 -9.42
N ARG A 31 -13.82 3.75 -10.21
CA ARG A 31 -12.54 4.47 -10.14
C ARG A 31 -12.35 5.37 -11.34
N ASP A 32 -11.80 6.55 -11.10
CA ASP A 32 -11.30 7.41 -12.16
C ASP A 32 -10.15 6.69 -12.91
N SER A 33 -10.24 6.62 -14.23
CA SER A 33 -9.30 5.84 -15.05
C SER A 33 -7.88 6.42 -15.10
N LYS A 34 -7.69 7.69 -14.70
CA LYS A 34 -6.39 8.36 -14.69
C LYS A 34 -5.74 8.35 -13.29
N THR A 35 -6.52 8.58 -12.25
CA THR A 35 -6.06 8.80 -10.87
C THR A 35 -6.42 7.66 -9.92
N GLY A 36 -7.38 6.81 -10.29
CA GLY A 36 -7.85 5.64 -9.54
C GLY A 36 -7.17 4.33 -9.95
N THR A 37 -6.20 4.38 -10.88
CA THR A 37 -5.34 3.21 -11.15
C THR A 37 -4.51 2.87 -9.93
N SER A 38 -4.20 1.59 -9.78
CA SER A 38 -3.37 1.10 -8.69
C SER A 38 -1.98 1.74 -8.69
N PHE A 39 -1.39 1.98 -9.86
CA PHE A 39 -0.11 2.68 -10.02
C PHE A 39 -0.19 4.12 -9.52
N ALA A 40 -1.21 4.89 -9.91
CA ALA A 40 -1.39 6.27 -9.46
C ALA A 40 -1.61 6.34 -7.94
N ILE A 41 -2.31 5.36 -7.36
CA ILE A 41 -2.51 5.26 -5.92
C ILE A 41 -1.19 4.93 -5.20
N ILE A 42 -0.39 3.99 -5.73
CA ILE A 42 0.93 3.64 -5.21
C ILE A 42 1.88 4.84 -5.26
N GLU A 43 1.87 5.62 -6.33
CA GLU A 43 2.73 6.80 -6.48
C GLU A 43 2.38 7.87 -5.43
N ARG A 44 1.08 8.18 -5.25
CA ARG A 44 0.65 9.13 -4.21
C ARG A 44 0.98 8.64 -2.80
N ALA A 45 0.75 7.35 -2.54
CA ALA A 45 1.12 6.74 -1.27
C ALA A 45 2.64 6.81 -1.04
N THR A 46 3.46 6.61 -2.08
CA THR A 46 4.91 6.80 -2.03
C THR A 46 5.27 8.21 -1.56
N LYS A 47 4.73 9.22 -2.23
CA LYS A 47 5.00 10.63 -1.91
C LYS A 47 4.58 10.99 -0.49
N ALA A 48 3.45 10.46 -0.02
CA ALA A 48 2.98 10.67 1.34
C ALA A 48 3.90 9.99 2.38
N PHE A 49 4.28 8.72 2.15
CA PHE A 49 5.10 7.95 3.09
C PHE A 49 6.58 8.33 3.11
N ASN A 50 7.10 8.93 2.03
CA ASN A 50 8.46 9.47 1.99
C ASN A 50 8.70 10.59 3.02
N LYS A 51 7.63 11.16 3.61
CA LYS A 51 7.75 12.13 4.71
C LYS A 51 8.08 11.49 6.06
N ILE A 52 7.96 10.17 6.19
CA ILE A 52 8.26 9.45 7.42
C ILE A 52 9.76 9.17 7.47
N LYS A 53 10.48 9.91 8.34
CA LYS A 53 11.95 9.92 8.38
C LYS A 53 12.60 8.61 8.86
N GLU A 54 11.88 7.81 9.65
CA GLU A 54 12.45 6.63 10.34
C GLU A 54 11.81 5.29 9.91
N ALA A 55 11.00 5.29 8.85
CA ALA A 55 10.34 4.07 8.36
C ALA A 55 10.67 3.82 6.88
N ARG A 56 10.98 2.56 6.55
CA ARG A 56 11.10 2.12 5.16
C ARG A 56 9.78 1.49 4.71
N VAL A 57 9.11 2.11 3.74
CA VAL A 57 7.82 1.64 3.23
C VAL A 57 7.99 1.06 1.82
N TYR A 58 7.83 -0.25 1.70
CA TYR A 58 7.85 -0.99 0.43
C TYR A 58 6.41 -1.25 -0.05
N ARG A 59 6.14 -0.99 -1.33
CA ARG A 59 4.84 -1.23 -1.96
C ARG A 59 5.00 -2.27 -3.05
N GLN A 60 4.12 -3.25 -3.07
CA GLN A 60 4.06 -4.27 -4.11
C GLN A 60 2.63 -4.34 -4.63
N GLN A 61 2.49 -4.43 -5.94
CA GLN A 61 1.24 -4.77 -6.59
C GLN A 61 1.31 -6.24 -7.02
N PRO A 62 0.31 -7.07 -6.71
CA PRO A 62 0.24 -8.40 -7.32
C PRO A 62 0.17 -8.25 -8.84
N ALA A 63 0.87 -9.14 -9.56
CA ALA A 63 0.92 -9.10 -11.02
C ALA A 63 -0.49 -9.02 -11.61
N SER A 64 -0.71 -8.03 -12.46
CA SER A 64 -1.90 -8.01 -13.32
C SER A 64 -1.59 -8.94 -14.48
N ASN A 65 -2.40 -10.00 -14.65
CA ASN A 65 -2.59 -10.55 -15.98
C ASN A 65 -3.30 -9.52 -16.88
#